data_AF-A0A815KEW3-F1
#
_entry.id   AF-A0A815KEW3-F1
#
_cell.length_a   1.000
_cell.length_b   1.000
_cell.length_c   1.000
_cell.angle_alpha   90.00
_cell.angle_beta   90.00
_cell.angle_gamma   90.00
#
_symmetry.space_group_name_H-M   'P 1'
#
loop_
_entity.id
_entity.type
_entity.pdbx_description
1 polymer ?
#
loop_
_entity_poly.entity_id
_entity_poly.type
_entity_poly.pdbx_seq_one_letter_code
_entity_poly.pdbx_strand_id
1 'polypeptide(L)'
;MKVIIALCVLFVGAYCAPMLDEQLGNQWALFKRVHEKQYNSIEEETARRTIWEANLAKIQKHNVEADLGIHTYTLGMNRFGDMTNQEFRKQMNGFKVSAKDESFDRHTFLTPSNVAIPDAVDWRTKGYVTPIKDQGQCGSCWAFSATGSLEGQHFAKTQQLVSLSEQNLVDCSGKFGNMGCDGGLMDSAFQYIKANNGIDTEKSYPYEAQDGKCRFKKENVGATDTGFVDIKAQNETDLQNAIATIGPISVAIDASQDSFQFYKSGIYNEPDCSSTELDHGVLAVGYDKSGSGEYYIVKNSWGTSWGNQGYIWMSRNKKNQCGIATMASYPLV
;
A
#
# COMPACT_ATOMS: atom_id res chain seq x y z
N MET A 1 -54.96 24.00 -45.36
CA MET A 1 -54.57 23.59 -44.00
C MET A 1 -54.07 22.15 -44.05
N LYS A 2 -52.76 21.93 -43.86
CA LYS A 2 -52.17 20.59 -43.73
C LYS A 2 -51.97 20.33 -42.24
N VAL A 3 -52.65 19.33 -41.68
CA VAL A 3 -52.47 18.91 -40.29
C VAL A 3 -51.39 17.83 -40.29
N ILE A 4 -50.25 18.14 -39.66
CA ILE A 4 -49.17 17.17 -39.41
C ILE A 4 -49.42 16.62 -38.01
N ILE A 5 -49.76 15.34 -37.91
CA ILE A 5 -49.85 14.62 -36.64
C ILE A 5 -48.45 14.10 -36.32
N ALA A 6 -47.80 14.72 -35.33
CA ALA A 6 -46.54 14.24 -34.79
C ALA A 6 -46.82 13.12 -33.77
N LEU A 7 -46.49 11.88 -34.11
CA LEU A 7 -46.47 10.77 -33.15
C LEU A 7 -45.24 10.93 -32.24
N CYS A 8 -45.47 11.25 -30.96
CA CYS A 8 -44.45 11.15 -29.92
C CYS A 8 -44.31 9.68 -29.52
N VAL A 9 -43.22 9.03 -29.94
CA VAL A 9 -42.83 7.71 -29.45
C VAL A 9 -42.11 7.91 -28.11
N LEU A 10 -42.80 7.60 -27.01
CA LEU A 10 -42.22 7.51 -25.67
C LEU A 10 -41.39 6.22 -25.59
N PHE A 11 -40.07 6.35 -25.71
CA PHE A 11 -39.15 5.28 -25.31
C PHE A 11 -39.12 5.21 -23.78
N VAL A 12 -39.89 4.28 -23.20
CA VAL A 12 -39.72 3.88 -21.80
C VAL A 12 -38.51 2.94 -21.74
N GLY A 13 -37.35 3.49 -21.41
CA GLY A 13 -36.19 2.67 -21.07
C GLY A 13 -36.49 1.87 -19.80
N ALA A 14 -36.66 0.56 -19.92
CA ALA A 14 -36.75 -0.33 -18.76
C ALA A 14 -35.39 -0.34 -18.04
N TYR A 15 -35.27 0.41 -16.95
CA TYR A 15 -34.17 0.24 -16.00
C TYR A 15 -34.38 -1.08 -15.27
N CYS A 16 -33.77 -2.16 -15.78
CA CYS A 16 -33.64 -3.40 -15.03
C CYS A 16 -32.59 -3.15 -13.94
N ALA A 17 -33.03 -2.88 -12.71
CA ALA A 17 -32.11 -2.86 -11.57
C ALA A 17 -31.45 -4.24 -11.47
N PRO A 18 -30.12 -4.32 -11.24
CA PRO A 18 -29.46 -5.60 -11.06
C PRO A 18 -30.13 -6.33 -9.89
N MET A 19 -30.70 -7.51 -10.19
CA MET A 19 -31.37 -8.33 -9.18
C MET A 19 -30.29 -8.97 -8.31
N LEU A 20 -30.31 -8.68 -7.01
CA LEU A 20 -29.39 -9.27 -6.03
C LEU A 20 -29.60 -10.79 -5.95
N ASP A 21 -28.52 -11.55 -5.82
CA ASP A 21 -28.62 -13.01 -5.69
C ASP A 21 -29.11 -13.37 -4.27
N GLU A 22 -30.35 -13.83 -4.15
CA GLU A 22 -30.94 -14.24 -2.87
C GLU A 22 -30.10 -15.31 -2.14
N GLN A 23 -29.36 -16.16 -2.88
CA GLN A 23 -28.52 -17.20 -2.29
C GLN A 23 -27.32 -16.63 -1.53
N LEU A 24 -26.87 -15.43 -1.88
CA LEU A 24 -25.74 -14.75 -1.25
C LEU A 24 -26.14 -13.96 0.01
N GLY A 25 -27.42 -13.92 0.39
CA GLY A 25 -27.90 -13.15 1.53
C GLY A 25 -27.19 -13.48 2.86
N ASN A 26 -26.93 -14.77 3.12
CA ASN A 26 -26.20 -15.20 4.32
C ASN A 26 -24.72 -14.81 4.29
N GLN A 27 -24.07 -14.90 3.12
CA GLN A 27 -22.66 -14.51 2.96
C GLN A 27 -22.48 -12.99 3.12
N TRP A 28 -23.41 -12.21 2.56
CA TRP A 28 -23.46 -10.76 2.76
C TRP A 28 -23.63 -10.39 4.24
N ALA A 29 -24.58 -11.02 4.94
CA ALA A 29 -24.79 -10.79 6.36
C ALA A 29 -23.54 -11.13 7.21
N LEU A 30 -22.84 -12.21 6.85
CA LEU A 30 -21.58 -12.58 7.49
C LEU A 30 -20.47 -11.57 7.20
N PHE A 31 -20.31 -11.15 5.93
CA PHE A 31 -19.36 -10.11 5.53
C PHE A 31 -19.53 -8.84 6.35
N LYS A 32 -20.77 -8.32 6.44
CA LYS A 32 -21.07 -7.13 7.24
C LYS A 32 -20.69 -7.32 8.71
N ARG A 33 -20.97 -8.49 9.30
CA ARG A 33 -20.65 -8.79 10.70
C ARG A 33 -19.14 -8.88 10.94
N VAL A 34 -18.41 -9.58 10.08
CA VAL A 34 -16.96 -9.80 10.22
C VAL A 34 -16.17 -8.51 10.04
N HIS A 35 -16.63 -7.61 9.16
CA HIS A 35 -15.97 -6.34 8.86
C HIS A 35 -16.68 -5.12 9.45
N GLU A 36 -17.59 -5.35 10.41
CA GLU A 36 -18.32 -4.32 11.16
C GLU A 36 -18.96 -3.24 10.27
N LYS A 37 -19.48 -3.65 9.11
CA LYS A 37 -20.08 -2.75 8.12
C LYS A 37 -21.45 -2.25 8.59
N GLN A 38 -21.62 -0.94 8.53
CA GLN A 38 -22.88 -0.25 8.78
C GLN A 38 -23.14 0.71 7.63
N TYR A 39 -24.41 0.82 7.23
CA TYR A 39 -24.85 1.67 6.13
C TYR A 39 -25.99 2.55 6.62
N ASN A 40 -26.05 3.78 6.10
CA ASN A 40 -26.99 4.80 6.58
C ASN A 40 -28.41 4.60 6.05
N SER A 41 -28.56 3.84 4.97
CA SER A 41 -29.84 3.56 4.36
C SER A 41 -29.87 2.20 3.67
N ILE A 42 -31.08 1.71 3.38
CA ILE A 42 -31.29 0.46 2.64
C ILE A 42 -30.77 0.61 1.20
N GLU A 43 -30.89 1.80 0.62
CA GLU A 43 -30.38 2.11 -0.71
C GLU A 43 -28.84 2.04 -0.75
N GLU A 44 -28.17 2.59 0.27
CA GLU A 44 -26.71 2.46 0.41
C GLU A 44 -26.31 0.99 0.58
N GLU A 45 -26.98 0.26 1.48
CA GLU A 45 -26.68 -1.17 1.69
C GLU A 45 -26.87 -1.97 0.40
N THR A 46 -27.94 -1.70 -0.36
CA THR A 46 -28.23 -2.37 -1.62
C THR A 46 -27.13 -2.11 -2.64
N ALA A 47 -26.69 -0.85 -2.79
CA ALA A 47 -25.60 -0.50 -3.69
C ALA A 47 -24.27 -1.18 -3.27
N ARG A 48 -23.96 -1.17 -1.97
CA ARG A 48 -22.77 -1.79 -1.39
C ARG A 48 -22.76 -3.30 -1.58
N ARG A 49 -23.93 -3.95 -1.45
CA ARG A 49 -24.10 -5.37 -1.74
C ARG A 49 -23.91 -5.67 -3.22
N THR A 50 -24.44 -4.86 -4.13
CA THR A 50 -24.21 -5.05 -5.58
C THR A 50 -22.72 -4.99 -5.93
N ILE A 51 -21.97 -4.05 -5.34
CA ILE A 51 -20.51 -3.97 -5.51
C ILE A 51 -19.83 -5.23 -4.95
N TRP A 52 -20.24 -5.68 -3.77
CA TRP A 52 -19.72 -6.88 -3.13
C TRP A 52 -19.95 -8.15 -3.95
N GLU A 53 -21.14 -8.34 -4.51
CA GLU A 53 -21.46 -9.50 -5.38
C GLU A 53 -20.60 -9.46 -6.66
N ALA A 54 -20.43 -8.27 -7.26
CA ALA A 54 -19.57 -8.11 -8.44
C ALA A 54 -18.09 -8.44 -8.12
N ASN A 55 -17.58 -7.99 -6.98
CA ASN A 55 -16.22 -8.30 -6.53
C ASN A 55 -16.06 -9.79 -6.18
N LEU A 56 -17.07 -10.42 -5.57
CA LEU A 56 -17.07 -11.85 -5.30
C LEU A 56 -16.96 -12.66 -6.60
N ALA A 57 -17.71 -12.28 -7.64
CA ALA A 57 -17.64 -12.95 -8.94
C ALA A 57 -16.25 -12.80 -9.60
N LYS A 58 -15.62 -11.61 -9.49
CA LYS A 58 -14.23 -11.40 -9.95
C LYS A 58 -13.24 -12.31 -9.22
N ILE A 59 -13.33 -12.38 -7.89
CA ILE A 59 -12.49 -13.24 -7.05
C ILE A 59 -12.64 -14.71 -7.44
N GLN A 60 -13.88 -15.19 -7.60
CA GLN A 60 -14.15 -16.57 -7.97
C GLN A 60 -13.59 -16.91 -9.35
N LYS A 61 -13.80 -16.04 -10.33
CA LYS A 61 -13.25 -16.22 -11.69
C LYS A 61 -11.72 -16.29 -11.66
N HIS A 62 -11.06 -15.36 -10.97
CA HIS A 62 -9.60 -15.34 -10.86
C HIS A 62 -9.07 -16.61 -10.20
N ASN A 63 -9.69 -17.08 -9.12
CA ASN A 63 -9.25 -18.28 -8.42
C ASN A 63 -9.42 -19.55 -9.26
N VAL A 64 -10.44 -19.63 -10.13
CA VAL A 64 -10.54 -20.73 -11.12
C VAL A 64 -9.38 -20.68 -12.11
N GLU A 65 -8.99 -19.49 -12.58
CA GLU A 65 -7.83 -19.31 -13.45
C GLU A 65 -6.50 -19.66 -12.73
N ALA A 66 -6.40 -19.34 -11.43
CA ALA A 66 -5.26 -19.72 -10.59
C ALA A 66 -5.15 -21.24 -10.42
N ASP A 67 -6.27 -21.94 -10.19
CA ASP A 67 -6.31 -23.42 -10.11
C ASP A 67 -5.89 -24.09 -11.43
N LEU A 68 -6.11 -23.40 -12.56
CA LEU A 68 -5.63 -23.82 -13.89
C LEU A 68 -4.17 -23.44 -14.16
N GLY A 69 -3.48 -22.81 -13.21
CA GLY A 69 -2.08 -22.40 -13.32
C GLY A 69 -1.84 -21.15 -14.17
N ILE A 70 -2.89 -20.38 -14.50
CA ILE A 70 -2.78 -19.13 -15.26
C ILE A 70 -2.19 -18.02 -14.37
N HIS A 71 -2.59 -17.99 -13.10
CA HIS A 71 -2.08 -17.03 -12.10
C HIS A 71 -1.28 -17.75 -11.02
N THR A 72 -0.24 -17.08 -10.52
CA THR A 72 0.63 -17.58 -9.44
C THR A 72 0.18 -17.17 -8.04
N TYR A 73 -1.02 -16.59 -7.93
CA TYR A 73 -1.59 -16.05 -6.71
C TYR A 73 -3.10 -16.24 -6.69
N THR A 74 -3.70 -16.04 -5.52
CA THR A 74 -5.15 -16.12 -5.31
C THR A 74 -5.68 -14.83 -4.74
N LEU A 75 -6.96 -14.58 -5.02
CA LEU A 75 -7.73 -13.49 -4.44
C LEU A 75 -8.63 -13.99 -3.31
N GLY A 76 -8.99 -13.09 -2.40
CA GLY A 76 -9.86 -13.38 -1.28
C GLY A 76 -10.67 -12.17 -0.88
N MET A 77 -11.92 -12.42 -0.50
CA MET A 77 -12.78 -11.38 0.06
C MET A 77 -12.14 -10.82 1.33
N ASN A 78 -12.13 -9.50 1.45
CA ASN A 78 -11.60 -8.77 2.59
C ASN A 78 -12.48 -7.54 2.85
N ARG A 79 -12.11 -6.70 3.83
CA ARG A 79 -12.93 -5.55 4.24
C ARG A 79 -13.25 -4.53 3.14
N PHE A 80 -12.56 -4.56 2.00
CA PHE A 80 -12.77 -3.69 0.85
C PHE A 80 -13.79 -4.27 -0.15
N GLY A 81 -14.42 -5.40 0.18
CA GLY A 81 -15.36 -6.12 -0.68
C GLY A 81 -16.51 -5.28 -1.22
N ASP A 82 -17.01 -4.33 -0.43
CA ASP A 82 -18.12 -3.44 -0.77
C ASP A 82 -17.68 -2.11 -1.41
N MET A 83 -16.41 -2.01 -1.81
CA MET A 83 -15.85 -0.83 -2.46
C MET A 83 -15.56 -1.13 -3.93
N THR A 84 -15.89 -0.18 -4.80
CA THR A 84 -15.35 -0.16 -6.15
C THR A 84 -13.85 0.10 -6.10
N ASN A 85 -13.11 -0.35 -7.11
CA ASN A 85 -11.68 -0.07 -7.18
C ASN A 85 -11.34 1.42 -7.27
N GLN A 86 -12.22 2.24 -7.87
CA GLN A 86 -12.04 3.69 -7.88
C GLN A 86 -12.16 4.29 -6.47
N GLU A 87 -13.15 3.86 -5.68
CA GLU A 87 -13.28 4.27 -4.27
C GLU A 87 -12.07 3.80 -3.46
N PHE A 88 -11.66 2.55 -3.67
CA PHE A 88 -10.51 1.94 -3.01
C PHE A 88 -9.23 2.74 -3.25
N ARG A 89 -8.86 2.98 -4.52
CA ARG A 89 -7.67 3.77 -4.87
C ARG A 89 -7.73 5.16 -4.27
N LYS A 90 -8.88 5.83 -4.36
CA LYS A 90 -9.03 7.19 -3.83
C LYS A 90 -8.82 7.26 -2.31
N GLN A 91 -9.18 6.22 -1.57
CA GLN A 91 -9.08 6.20 -0.10
C GLN A 91 -7.76 5.62 0.42
N MET A 92 -7.23 4.60 -0.26
CA MET A 92 -6.13 3.78 0.25
C MET A 92 -4.78 4.10 -0.40
N ASN A 93 -4.78 4.66 -1.62
CA ASN A 93 -3.55 4.95 -2.36
C ASN A 93 -3.22 6.44 -2.18
N GLY A 94 -2.07 6.70 -1.60
CA GLY A 94 -1.65 8.05 -1.17
C GLY A 94 -0.22 8.40 -1.55
N PHE A 95 0.46 7.60 -2.36
CA PHE A 95 1.78 7.98 -2.85
C PHE A 95 1.62 9.12 -3.86
N LYS A 96 2.34 10.22 -3.63
CA LYS A 96 2.35 11.37 -4.53
C LYS A 96 3.72 12.04 -4.50
N VAL A 97 4.28 12.27 -5.69
CA VAL A 97 5.49 13.07 -5.88
C VAL A 97 5.10 14.55 -5.97
N SER A 98 5.82 15.40 -5.26
CA SER A 98 5.65 16.85 -5.25
C SER A 98 6.79 17.55 -5.98
N ALA A 99 6.55 18.75 -6.52
CA ALA A 99 7.61 19.53 -7.17
C ALA A 99 8.75 19.94 -6.20
N LYS A 100 8.50 19.95 -4.89
CA LYS A 100 9.52 20.25 -3.88
C LYS A 100 10.57 19.15 -3.78
N ASP A 101 10.24 17.93 -4.18
CA ASP A 101 11.14 16.79 -4.09
C ASP A 101 12.39 17.00 -4.96
N GLU A 102 12.32 17.74 -6.07
CA GLU A 102 13.49 18.04 -6.92
C GLU A 102 14.58 18.84 -6.22
N SER A 103 14.27 19.51 -5.11
CA SER A 103 15.19 20.40 -4.39
C SER A 103 16.01 19.71 -3.29
N PHE A 104 15.76 18.43 -3.01
CA PHE A 104 16.44 17.71 -1.95
C PHE A 104 17.82 17.22 -2.35
N ASP A 105 18.76 17.25 -1.39
CA ASP A 105 20.05 16.60 -1.53
C ASP A 105 19.84 15.08 -1.51
N ARG A 106 19.99 14.47 -2.68
CA ARG A 106 19.75 13.04 -2.92
C ARG A 106 21.08 12.32 -3.04
N HIS A 107 21.23 11.26 -2.26
CA HIS A 107 22.33 10.32 -2.42
C HIS A 107 21.83 9.09 -3.16
N THR A 108 22.61 8.59 -4.12
CA THR A 108 22.27 7.36 -4.83
C THR A 108 23.02 6.19 -4.21
N PHE A 109 22.31 5.09 -4.00
CA PHE A 109 22.88 3.85 -3.51
C PHE A 109 23.97 3.35 -4.46
N LEU A 110 25.10 2.99 -3.89
CA LEU A 110 26.20 2.36 -4.61
C LEU A 110 26.28 0.92 -4.12
N THR A 111 26.01 -0.02 -5.03
CA THR A 111 26.16 -1.44 -4.76
C THR A 111 27.60 -1.74 -4.29
N PRO A 112 27.78 -2.33 -3.09
CA PRO A 112 29.11 -2.71 -2.63
C PRO A 112 29.79 -3.68 -3.59
N SER A 113 31.05 -3.41 -3.96
CA SER A 113 31.82 -4.32 -4.82
C SER A 113 32.09 -5.65 -4.11
N ASN A 114 31.94 -6.77 -4.82
CA ASN A 114 32.24 -8.14 -4.35
C ASN A 114 31.42 -8.63 -3.14
N VAL A 115 30.24 -8.07 -2.87
CA VAL A 115 29.35 -8.61 -1.83
C VAL A 115 28.50 -9.74 -2.41
N ALA A 116 28.72 -10.96 -1.92
CA ALA A 116 27.80 -12.06 -2.14
C ALA A 116 26.58 -11.87 -1.23
N ILE A 117 25.42 -11.58 -1.82
CA ILE A 117 24.17 -11.46 -1.08
C ILE A 117 23.50 -12.83 -0.90
N PRO A 118 22.77 -13.08 0.21
CA PRO A 118 22.05 -14.33 0.41
C PRO A 118 20.96 -14.55 -0.65
N ASP A 119 20.60 -15.80 -0.86
CA ASP A 119 19.52 -16.19 -1.76
C ASP A 119 18.12 -15.78 -1.25
N ALA A 120 17.98 -15.70 0.07
CA ALA A 120 16.77 -15.25 0.74
C ALA A 120 17.11 -14.39 1.95
N VAL A 121 16.34 -13.33 2.14
CA VAL A 121 16.43 -12.41 3.28
C VAL A 121 15.01 -12.16 3.79
N ASP A 122 14.80 -12.29 5.09
CA ASP A 122 13.53 -11.97 5.74
C ASP A 122 13.79 -11.23 7.06
N TRP A 123 13.67 -9.89 7.02
CA TRP A 123 13.92 -9.02 8.15
C TRP A 123 12.90 -9.17 9.28
N ARG A 124 11.74 -9.76 9.02
CA ARG A 124 10.72 -10.07 10.05
C ARG A 124 11.27 -11.04 11.08
N THR A 125 12.09 -11.99 10.63
CA THR A 125 12.72 -13.00 11.50
C THR A 125 13.92 -12.48 12.28
N LYS A 126 14.36 -11.24 12.01
CA LYS A 126 15.58 -10.64 12.56
C LYS A 126 15.32 -9.47 13.52
N GLY A 127 14.05 -9.13 13.77
CA GLY A 127 13.67 -8.06 14.71
C GLY A 127 13.63 -6.66 14.11
N TYR A 128 13.76 -6.52 12.79
CA TYR A 128 13.81 -5.21 12.10
C TYR A 128 12.43 -4.65 11.75
N VAL A 129 11.36 -5.43 11.93
CA VAL A 129 10.04 -5.12 11.39
C VAL A 129 9.01 -5.11 12.52
N THR A 130 8.37 -3.97 12.75
CA THR A 130 7.24 -3.84 13.67
C THR A 130 6.01 -4.62 13.17
N PRO A 131 4.99 -4.85 14.01
CA PRO A 131 3.72 -5.43 13.57
C PRO A 131 3.10 -4.69 12.37
N ILE A 132 2.24 -5.37 11.62
CA ILE A 132 1.40 -4.74 10.59
C ILE A 132 0.51 -3.70 11.26
N LYS A 133 0.46 -2.51 10.66
CA LYS A 133 -0.43 -1.41 11.05
C LYS A 133 -1.55 -1.24 10.02
N ASP A 134 -2.42 -0.26 10.26
CA ASP A 134 -3.58 0.01 9.42
C ASP A 134 -3.76 1.52 9.22
N GLN A 135 -3.62 1.98 7.98
CA GLN A 135 -3.75 3.39 7.61
C GLN A 135 -5.20 3.89 7.62
N GLY A 136 -6.19 2.98 7.68
CA GLY A 136 -7.60 3.36 7.62
C GLY A 136 -7.98 4.06 6.31
N GLN A 137 -8.96 4.96 6.37
CA GLN A 137 -9.45 5.72 5.20
C GLN A 137 -8.66 7.02 4.99
N CYS A 138 -7.33 6.91 4.96
CA CYS A 138 -6.41 8.03 4.82
C CYS A 138 -5.28 7.62 3.86
N GLY A 139 -4.97 8.46 2.87
CA GLY A 139 -3.89 8.27 1.89
C GLY A 139 -2.51 8.51 2.50
N SER A 140 -2.21 7.89 3.64
CA SER A 140 -0.98 8.07 4.40
C SER A 140 0.01 6.91 4.23
N CYS A 141 -0.16 6.04 3.22
CA CYS A 141 0.73 4.91 2.95
C CYS A 141 2.22 5.32 2.90
N TRP A 142 2.51 6.53 2.40
CA TRP A 142 3.84 7.13 2.39
C TRP A 142 4.43 7.30 3.80
N ALA A 143 3.61 7.64 4.79
CA ALA A 143 4.05 7.77 6.18
C ALA A 143 4.37 6.39 6.77
N PHE A 144 3.54 5.38 6.52
CA PHE A 144 3.77 4.00 6.98
C PHE A 144 5.01 3.35 6.33
N SER A 145 5.24 3.64 5.05
CA SER A 145 6.45 3.19 4.34
C SER A 145 7.69 3.84 4.96
N ALA A 146 7.67 5.16 5.17
CA ALA A 146 8.76 5.90 5.77
C ALA A 146 9.06 5.47 7.22
N THR A 147 8.05 5.39 8.09
CA THR A 147 8.23 4.91 9.46
C THR A 147 8.78 3.49 9.45
N GLY A 148 8.21 2.57 8.67
CA GLY A 148 8.66 1.18 8.61
C GLY A 148 10.13 1.02 8.20
N SER A 149 10.63 1.85 7.29
CA SER A 149 12.05 1.83 6.90
C SER A 149 12.92 2.44 7.99
N LEU A 150 12.52 3.56 8.60
CA LEU A 150 13.25 4.18 9.71
C LEU A 150 13.29 3.31 10.97
N GLU A 151 12.21 2.60 11.28
CA GLU A 151 12.13 1.62 12.37
C GLU A 151 13.20 0.53 12.19
N GLY A 152 13.34 0.01 10.96
CA GLY A 152 14.35 -0.99 10.61
C GLY A 152 15.78 -0.46 10.71
N GLN A 153 16.04 0.75 10.22
CA GLN A 153 17.37 1.38 10.32
C GLN A 153 17.73 1.75 11.76
N HIS A 154 16.75 2.21 12.54
CA HIS A 154 16.94 2.49 13.95
C HIS A 154 17.27 1.21 14.72
N PHE A 155 16.57 0.10 14.45
CA PHE A 155 16.89 -1.19 15.03
C PHE A 155 18.30 -1.66 14.63
N ALA A 156 18.69 -1.51 13.37
CA ALA A 156 20.03 -1.88 12.90
C ALA A 156 21.13 -1.22 13.74
N LYS A 157 20.98 0.08 14.05
CA LYS A 157 21.96 0.87 14.80
C LYS A 157 21.89 0.64 16.31
N THR A 158 20.70 0.54 16.88
CA THR A 158 20.49 0.58 18.34
C THR A 158 20.16 -0.76 18.96
N GLN A 159 19.75 -1.73 18.14
CA GLN A 159 19.17 -3.02 18.55
C GLN A 159 17.88 -2.87 19.37
N GLN A 160 17.20 -1.72 19.27
CA GLN A 160 15.92 -1.45 19.91
C GLN A 160 14.87 -1.19 18.84
N LEU A 161 13.84 -2.05 18.79
CA LEU A 161 12.75 -1.90 17.85
C LEU A 161 11.70 -0.99 18.50
N VAL A 162 11.57 0.22 17.98
CA VAL A 162 10.62 1.22 18.45
C VAL A 162 9.61 1.45 17.35
N SER A 163 8.31 1.42 17.67
CA SER A 163 7.31 1.82 16.68
C SER A 163 7.19 3.33 16.63
N LEU A 164 7.29 3.90 15.43
CA LEU A 164 7.33 5.35 15.17
C LEU A 164 5.97 5.86 14.71
N SER A 165 5.70 7.14 14.95
CA SER A 165 4.38 7.75 14.72
C SER A 165 4.18 8.17 13.25
N GLU A 166 3.26 7.52 12.55
CA GLU A 166 2.83 8.00 11.24
C GLU A 166 2.06 9.32 11.35
N GLN A 167 1.30 9.52 12.43
CA GLN A 167 0.52 10.75 12.62
C GLN A 167 1.41 11.98 12.76
N ASN A 168 2.59 11.82 13.37
CA ASN A 168 3.58 12.89 13.41
C ASN A 168 3.96 13.33 11.99
N LEU A 169 4.16 12.39 11.06
CA LEU A 169 4.46 12.72 9.67
C LEU A 169 3.27 13.37 8.98
N VAL A 170 2.08 12.78 9.09
CA VAL A 170 0.82 13.30 8.53
C VAL A 170 0.61 14.77 8.91
N ASP A 171 0.77 15.09 10.21
CA ASP A 171 0.44 16.41 10.74
C ASP A 171 1.55 17.46 10.54
N CYS A 172 2.83 17.04 10.46
CA CYS A 172 3.97 17.97 10.58
C CYS A 172 4.81 18.14 9.31
N SER A 173 4.78 17.19 8.38
CA SER A 173 5.70 17.20 7.23
C SER A 173 5.22 18.04 6.03
N GLY A 174 4.10 18.75 6.15
CA GLY A 174 3.51 19.49 5.03
C GLY A 174 4.39 20.57 4.40
N LYS A 175 5.30 21.17 5.18
CA LYS A 175 6.29 22.12 4.64
C LYS A 175 7.27 21.48 3.64
N PHE A 176 7.47 20.16 3.74
CA PHE A 176 8.42 19.39 2.94
C PHE A 176 7.79 18.85 1.65
N GLY A 177 6.46 18.79 1.52
CA GLY A 177 5.80 18.39 0.27
C GLY A 177 4.64 17.43 0.46
N ASN A 178 4.58 16.77 1.61
CA ASN A 178 3.47 15.88 1.96
C ASN A 178 2.17 16.65 2.20
N MET A 179 1.05 16.00 1.97
CA MET A 179 -0.30 16.54 2.04
C MET A 179 -1.17 15.73 3.00
N GLY A 180 -0.58 15.19 4.07
CA GLY A 180 -1.30 14.42 5.07
C GLY A 180 -2.02 13.21 4.47
N CYS A 181 -3.33 13.11 4.69
CA CYS A 181 -4.20 12.08 4.12
C CYS A 181 -4.45 12.22 2.61
N ASP A 182 -4.13 13.38 2.01
CA ASP A 182 -4.19 13.57 0.55
C ASP A 182 -2.92 13.08 -0.16
N GLY A 183 -1.94 12.53 0.57
CA GLY A 183 -0.80 11.83 -0.01
C GLY A 183 0.55 12.49 0.19
N GLY A 184 1.62 11.81 -0.21
CA GLY A 184 2.99 12.25 0.03
C GLY A 184 4.05 11.26 -0.46
N LEU A 185 5.30 11.58 -0.13
CA LEU A 185 6.50 10.85 -0.52
C LEU A 185 7.35 10.52 0.72
N MET A 186 7.92 9.31 0.75
CA MET A 186 8.79 8.86 1.84
C MET A 186 10.03 9.76 2.01
N ASP A 187 10.68 10.17 0.93
CA ASP A 187 11.82 11.10 0.95
C ASP A 187 11.49 12.44 1.63
N SER A 188 10.30 12.99 1.34
CA SER A 188 9.79 14.20 1.99
C SER A 188 9.62 13.99 3.50
N ALA A 189 9.20 12.79 3.92
CA ALA A 189 9.13 12.44 5.33
C ALA A 189 10.53 12.37 5.96
N PHE A 190 11.49 11.71 5.33
CA PHE A 190 12.88 11.63 5.82
C PHE A 190 13.53 13.02 5.98
N GLN A 191 13.32 13.91 5.01
CA GLN A 191 13.79 15.29 5.10
C GLN A 191 13.15 16.06 6.25
N TYR A 192 11.85 15.86 6.48
CA TYR A 192 11.18 16.41 7.66
C TYR A 192 11.83 15.90 8.95
N ILE A 193 12.04 14.59 9.10
CA ILE A 193 12.58 13.99 10.33
C ILE A 193 13.98 14.53 10.61
N LYS A 194 14.83 14.61 9.58
CA LYS A 194 16.16 15.21 9.65
C LYS A 194 16.10 16.66 10.13
N ALA A 195 15.30 17.50 9.47
CA ALA A 195 15.19 18.92 9.82
C ALA A 195 14.55 19.14 11.20
N ASN A 196 13.64 18.27 11.60
CA ASN A 196 12.95 18.30 12.89
C ASN A 196 13.80 17.75 14.05
N ASN A 197 14.94 17.12 13.75
CA ASN A 197 15.78 16.40 14.69
C ASN A 197 15.04 15.25 15.41
N GLY A 198 14.20 14.54 14.67
CA GLY A 198 13.54 13.32 15.15
C GLY A 198 12.06 13.22 14.85
N ILE A 199 11.51 12.08 15.26
CA ILE A 199 10.10 11.70 15.12
C ILE A 199 9.60 11.07 16.42
N ASP A 200 8.37 11.39 16.82
CA ASP A 200 7.71 10.81 17.99
C ASP A 200 7.50 9.29 17.83
N THR A 201 7.41 8.57 18.96
CA THR A 201 6.94 7.17 18.97
C THR A 201 5.44 7.07 18.67
N GLU A 202 5.00 5.93 18.14
CA GLU A 202 3.58 5.61 17.97
C GLU A 202 2.81 5.73 19.29
N LYS A 203 3.44 5.34 20.41
CA LYS A 203 2.82 5.40 21.74
C LYS A 203 2.55 6.83 22.21
N SER A 204 3.46 7.77 21.90
CA SER A 204 3.37 9.16 22.35
C SER A 204 2.53 10.03 21.42
N TYR A 205 2.43 9.65 20.15
CA TYR A 205 1.65 10.32 19.13
C TYR A 205 0.91 9.26 18.27
N PRO A 206 -0.21 8.72 18.76
CA PRO A 206 -0.93 7.63 18.10
C PRO A 206 -1.52 8.02 16.74
N TYR A 207 -1.66 7.03 15.87
CA TYR A 207 -2.31 7.18 14.58
C TYR A 207 -3.83 7.42 14.67
N GLU A 208 -4.31 8.44 13.95
CA GLU A 208 -5.70 8.92 13.99
C GLU A 208 -6.42 8.77 12.64
N ALA A 209 -5.72 8.38 11.56
CA ALA A 209 -6.27 8.21 10.22
C ALA A 209 -7.02 9.43 9.65
N GLN A 210 -6.58 10.63 10.03
CA GLN A 210 -7.12 11.91 9.58
C GLN A 210 -6.05 12.99 9.72
N ASP A 211 -6.22 14.12 9.02
CA ASP A 211 -5.33 15.26 9.20
C ASP A 211 -5.54 15.95 10.54
N GLY A 212 -4.44 16.31 11.19
CA GLY A 212 -4.41 17.04 12.44
C GLY A 212 -3.46 18.23 12.41
N LYS A 213 -3.44 18.98 13.51
CA LYS A 213 -2.40 19.99 13.72
C LYS A 213 -1.13 19.31 14.20
N CYS A 214 0.04 19.75 13.77
CA CYS A 214 1.31 19.22 14.26
C CYS A 214 1.44 19.34 15.80
N ARG A 215 1.66 18.20 16.48
CA ARG A 215 1.82 18.09 17.95
C ARG A 215 3.15 17.46 18.38
N PHE A 216 4.18 17.51 17.52
CA PHE A 216 5.51 16.95 17.80
C PHE A 216 6.09 17.45 19.13
N LYS A 217 6.76 16.56 19.88
CA LYS A 217 7.40 16.88 21.15
C LYS A 217 8.79 16.27 21.23
N LYS A 218 9.80 17.10 21.46
CA LYS A 218 11.22 16.67 21.47
C LYS A 218 11.49 15.58 22.51
N GLU A 219 10.80 15.62 23.65
CA GLU A 219 10.89 14.65 24.74
C GLU A 219 10.38 13.24 24.37
N ASN A 220 9.63 13.12 23.27
CA ASN A 220 9.00 11.88 22.81
C ASN A 220 9.71 11.24 21.60
N VAL A 221 10.86 11.78 21.19
CA VAL A 221 11.61 11.31 20.02
C VAL A 221 11.98 9.84 20.17
N GLY A 222 11.49 9.01 19.25
CA GLY A 222 11.79 7.57 19.15
C GLY A 222 12.96 7.25 18.23
N ALA A 223 13.16 8.06 17.18
CA ALA A 223 14.26 7.91 16.23
C ALA A 223 14.64 9.26 15.60
N THR A 224 15.83 9.31 15.01
CA THR A 224 16.35 10.46 14.26
C THR A 224 16.79 10.04 12.88
N ASP A 225 16.86 11.00 11.97
CA ASP A 225 17.31 10.80 10.59
C ASP A 225 18.41 11.82 10.27
N THR A 226 19.43 11.40 9.52
CA THR A 226 20.57 12.22 9.07
C THR A 226 20.57 12.47 7.56
N GLY A 227 19.68 11.82 6.81
CA GLY A 227 19.54 11.90 5.36
C GLY A 227 18.94 10.61 4.80
N PHE A 228 18.73 10.55 3.50
CA PHE A 228 18.23 9.32 2.87
C PHE A 228 19.07 8.97 1.63
N VAL A 229 18.93 7.73 1.19
CA VAL A 229 19.58 7.21 -0.01
C VAL A 229 18.53 6.60 -0.92
N ASP A 230 18.56 7.01 -2.18
CA ASP A 230 17.71 6.50 -3.24
C ASP A 230 18.38 5.30 -3.92
N ILE A 231 17.60 4.26 -4.16
CA ILE A 231 17.98 3.18 -5.06
C ILE A 231 17.79 3.66 -6.49
N LYS A 232 18.73 3.30 -7.38
CA LYS A 232 18.63 3.66 -8.79
C LYS A 232 17.30 3.16 -9.37
N ALA A 233 16.54 4.09 -9.96
CA ALA A 233 15.23 3.80 -10.49
C ALA A 233 15.23 2.61 -11.47
N GLN A 234 14.24 1.74 -11.30
CA GLN A 234 14.00 0.50 -12.05
C GLN A 234 15.09 -0.57 -11.93
N ASN A 235 16.08 -0.39 -11.03
CA ASN A 235 17.16 -1.35 -10.85
C ASN A 235 16.82 -2.35 -9.72
N GLU A 236 16.17 -3.46 -10.09
CA GLU A 236 15.83 -4.55 -9.16
C GLU A 236 17.06 -5.17 -8.48
N THR A 237 18.21 -5.20 -9.17
CA THR A 237 19.47 -5.70 -8.58
C THR A 237 19.95 -4.79 -7.44
N ASP A 238 19.92 -3.47 -7.64
CA ASP A 238 20.30 -2.52 -6.59
C ASP A 238 19.31 -2.56 -5.42
N LEU A 239 18.01 -2.71 -5.69
CA LEU A 239 16.99 -2.89 -4.65
C LEU A 239 17.25 -4.16 -3.84
N GLN A 240 17.51 -5.29 -4.50
CA GLN A 240 17.85 -6.55 -3.83
C GLN A 240 19.10 -6.40 -2.96
N ASN A 241 20.16 -5.77 -3.49
CA ASN A 241 21.40 -5.54 -2.75
C ASN A 241 21.17 -4.64 -1.52
N ALA A 242 20.37 -3.59 -1.67
CA ALA A 242 20.01 -2.72 -0.55
C ALA A 242 19.22 -3.48 0.52
N ILE A 243 18.21 -4.28 0.13
CA ILE A 243 17.47 -5.11 1.09
C ILE A 243 18.43 -6.07 1.82
N ALA A 244 19.38 -6.68 1.11
CA ALA A 244 20.31 -7.65 1.70
C ALA A 244 21.32 -7.03 2.67
N THR A 245 21.78 -5.81 2.39
CA THR A 245 22.93 -5.21 3.08
C THR A 245 22.56 -4.08 4.04
N ILE A 246 21.39 -3.46 3.86
CA ILE A 246 20.96 -2.28 4.61
C ILE A 246 19.79 -2.60 5.55
N GLY A 247 18.75 -3.29 5.08
CA GLY A 247 17.55 -3.55 5.88
C GLY A 247 16.25 -3.39 5.09
N PRO A 248 15.13 -3.14 5.77
CA PRO A 248 13.86 -2.78 5.12
C PRO A 248 13.93 -1.47 4.32
N ILE A 249 13.45 -1.50 3.08
CA ILE A 249 13.54 -0.38 2.11
C ILE A 249 12.13 0.12 1.79
N SER A 250 11.91 1.43 1.85
CA SER A 250 10.66 2.05 1.38
C SER A 250 10.57 1.92 -0.12
N VAL A 251 9.43 1.48 -0.65
CA VAL A 251 9.20 1.38 -2.10
C VAL A 251 7.82 1.91 -2.45
N ALA A 252 7.69 2.51 -3.64
CA ALA A 252 6.41 2.81 -4.24
C ALA A 252 6.05 1.81 -5.33
N ILE A 253 4.77 1.47 -5.43
CA ILE A 253 4.23 0.52 -6.40
C ILE A 253 2.95 1.05 -7.04
N ASP A 254 2.58 0.46 -8.17
CA ASP A 254 1.22 0.50 -8.70
C ASP A 254 0.35 -0.53 -7.93
N ALA A 255 -0.56 -0.04 -7.10
CA ALA A 255 -1.57 -0.82 -6.39
C ALA A 255 -2.99 -0.56 -6.95
N SER A 256 -3.09 -0.12 -8.20
CA SER A 256 -4.34 0.34 -8.80
C SER A 256 -5.28 -0.79 -9.26
N GLN A 257 -4.79 -2.02 -9.32
CA GLN A 257 -5.51 -3.15 -9.92
C GLN A 257 -6.50 -3.82 -8.93
N ASP A 258 -7.62 -4.32 -9.45
CA ASP A 258 -8.61 -5.11 -8.66
C ASP A 258 -7.95 -6.31 -7.97
N SER A 259 -7.00 -6.95 -8.66
CA SER A 259 -6.25 -8.09 -8.14
C SER A 259 -5.37 -7.72 -6.94
N PHE A 260 -4.85 -6.49 -6.88
CA PHE A 260 -4.13 -6.00 -5.69
C PHE A 260 -5.09 -5.77 -4.52
N GLN A 261 -6.24 -5.12 -4.78
CA GLN A 261 -7.27 -4.86 -3.77
C GLN A 261 -7.68 -6.14 -3.02
N PHE A 262 -7.77 -7.27 -3.74
CA PHE A 262 -8.21 -8.55 -3.20
C PHE A 262 -7.11 -9.60 -3.04
N TYR A 263 -5.83 -9.25 -3.19
CA TYR A 263 -4.74 -10.19 -3.00
C TYR A 263 -4.88 -10.95 -1.68
N LYS A 264 -4.69 -12.28 -1.73
CA LYS A 264 -4.75 -13.16 -0.55
C LYS A 264 -3.44 -13.90 -0.29
N SER A 265 -2.89 -14.56 -1.30
CA SER A 265 -1.68 -15.37 -1.13
C SER A 265 -1.03 -15.72 -2.48
N GLY A 266 0.19 -16.25 -2.45
CA GLY A 266 0.97 -16.59 -3.65
C GLY A 266 1.80 -15.42 -4.17
N ILE A 267 2.50 -15.63 -5.28
CA ILE A 267 3.38 -14.62 -5.88
C ILE A 267 2.54 -13.74 -6.81
N TYR A 268 2.31 -12.51 -6.40
CA TYR A 268 1.56 -11.52 -7.15
C TYR A 268 2.34 -11.10 -8.40
N ASN A 269 1.70 -11.26 -9.56
CA ASN A 269 2.24 -10.94 -10.88
C ASN A 269 1.07 -10.51 -11.79
N GLU A 270 0.84 -9.21 -11.88
CA GLU A 270 -0.30 -8.59 -12.56
C GLU A 270 0.12 -7.84 -13.84
N PRO A 271 -0.04 -8.41 -15.04
CA PRO A 271 0.45 -7.80 -16.29
C PRO A 271 0.01 -6.36 -16.55
N ASP A 272 -1.14 -5.94 -16.00
CA ASP A 272 -1.68 -4.59 -16.20
C ASP A 272 -1.09 -3.54 -15.24
N CYS A 273 -0.24 -3.95 -14.29
CA CYS A 273 0.52 -3.04 -13.46
C CYS A 273 1.46 -2.13 -14.29
N SER A 274 1.45 -0.84 -14.00
CA SER A 274 2.42 0.13 -14.48
C SER A 274 3.74 0.01 -13.72
N SER A 275 4.85 0.24 -14.42
CA SER A 275 6.17 0.42 -13.79
C SER A 275 6.49 1.87 -13.47
N THR A 276 5.64 2.83 -13.85
CA THR A 276 5.88 4.28 -13.69
C THR A 276 4.74 5.03 -13.03
N GLU A 277 3.49 4.56 -13.15
CA GLU A 277 2.32 5.18 -12.52
C GLU A 277 2.14 4.59 -11.12
N LEU A 278 2.96 5.05 -10.18
CA LEU A 278 2.96 4.56 -8.80
C LEU A 278 1.93 5.34 -7.97
N ASP A 279 1.21 4.65 -7.10
CA ASP A 279 0.15 5.26 -6.28
C ASP A 279 0.13 4.77 -4.82
N HIS A 280 0.96 3.79 -4.45
CA HIS A 280 0.99 3.25 -3.10
C HIS A 280 2.41 3.06 -2.55
N GLY A 281 2.62 3.52 -1.31
CA GLY A 281 3.89 3.39 -0.58
C GLY A 281 3.85 2.18 0.36
N VAL A 282 4.82 1.28 0.22
CA VAL A 282 4.93 0.04 1.01
C VAL A 282 6.38 -0.20 1.43
N LEU A 283 6.64 -1.26 2.19
CA LEU A 283 7.98 -1.54 2.72
C LEU A 283 8.46 -2.92 2.25
N ALA A 284 9.53 -2.97 1.48
CA ALA A 284 10.20 -4.21 1.11
C ALA A 284 11.05 -4.70 2.30
N VAL A 285 10.64 -5.79 2.93
CA VAL A 285 11.25 -6.35 4.15
C VAL A 285 12.07 -7.61 3.89
N GLY A 286 12.25 -7.98 2.63
CA GLY A 286 12.94 -9.20 2.28
C GLY A 286 12.73 -9.60 0.82
N TYR A 287 13.35 -10.70 0.46
CA TYR A 287 13.14 -11.38 -0.81
C TYR A 287 13.46 -12.86 -0.64
N ASP A 288 12.95 -13.66 -1.55
CA ASP A 288 13.24 -15.08 -1.60
C ASP A 288 13.34 -15.54 -3.07
N LYS A 289 14.12 -16.59 -3.28
CA LYS A 289 14.20 -17.33 -4.54
C LYS A 289 14.01 -18.83 -4.35
N SER A 290 13.72 -19.28 -3.13
CA SER A 290 13.40 -20.66 -2.78
C SER A 290 11.94 -20.95 -3.13
N GLY A 291 11.72 -21.87 -4.07
CA GLY A 291 10.37 -22.28 -4.51
C GLY A 291 10.16 -22.17 -6.02
N SER A 292 8.91 -21.96 -6.43
CA SER A 292 8.47 -21.92 -7.83
C SER A 292 8.69 -20.58 -8.53
N GLY A 293 9.20 -19.57 -7.83
CA GLY A 293 9.48 -18.24 -8.38
C GLY A 293 10.24 -17.35 -7.41
N GLU A 294 10.76 -16.24 -7.93
CA GLU A 294 11.46 -15.22 -7.15
C GLU A 294 10.49 -14.10 -6.77
N TYR A 295 10.55 -13.64 -5.52
CA TYR A 295 9.67 -12.60 -5.03
C TYR A 295 10.31 -11.70 -3.97
N TYR A 296 9.78 -10.49 -3.85
CA TYR A 296 9.98 -9.61 -2.71
C TYR A 296 8.93 -9.90 -1.64
N ILE A 297 9.31 -9.81 -0.37
CA ILE A 297 8.40 -9.83 0.77
C ILE A 297 8.08 -8.38 1.11
N VAL A 298 6.83 -7.99 0.93
CA VAL A 298 6.41 -6.58 1.06
C VAL A 298 5.38 -6.46 2.17
N LYS A 299 5.65 -5.57 3.12
CA LYS A 299 4.77 -5.19 4.22
C LYS A 299 3.81 -4.10 3.74
N ASN A 300 2.51 -4.33 3.88
CA ASN A 300 1.47 -3.35 3.57
C ASN A 300 0.96 -2.67 4.86
N SER A 301 0.14 -1.64 4.70
CA SER A 301 -0.42 -0.80 5.77
C SER A 301 -1.94 -0.89 5.85
N TRP A 302 -2.55 -2.02 5.47
CA TRP A 302 -4.00 -2.21 5.40
C TRP A 302 -4.55 -3.21 6.44
N GLY A 303 -3.82 -3.37 7.55
CA GLY A 303 -4.15 -4.33 8.59
C GLY A 303 -3.85 -5.78 8.20
N THR A 304 -3.87 -6.66 9.20
CA THR A 304 -3.55 -8.09 9.02
C THR A 304 -4.63 -8.88 8.28
N SER A 305 -5.83 -8.31 8.12
CA SER A 305 -6.92 -8.96 7.38
C SER A 305 -6.72 -8.96 5.87
N TRP A 306 -5.88 -8.08 5.34
CA TRP A 306 -5.56 -8.01 3.91
C TRP A 306 -4.34 -8.89 3.59
N GLY A 307 -4.33 -9.50 2.39
CA GLY A 307 -3.19 -10.28 1.92
C GLY A 307 -2.83 -11.47 2.80
N ASN A 308 -1.53 -11.80 2.76
CA ASN A 308 -0.94 -12.85 3.57
C ASN A 308 -0.56 -12.25 4.94
N GLN A 309 -1.57 -12.10 5.80
CA GLN A 309 -1.44 -11.51 7.15
C GLN A 309 -0.85 -10.09 7.12
N GLY A 310 -1.28 -9.26 6.17
CA GLY A 310 -0.78 -7.90 5.94
C GLY A 310 0.43 -7.79 5.00
N TYR A 311 0.96 -8.92 4.53
CA TYR A 311 2.06 -8.97 3.57
C TYR A 311 1.59 -9.39 2.18
N ILE A 312 2.42 -9.09 1.19
CA ILE A 312 2.30 -9.57 -0.18
C ILE A 312 3.66 -10.05 -0.69
N TRP A 313 3.65 -11.13 -1.47
CA TRP A 313 4.82 -11.58 -2.21
C TRP A 313 4.74 -11.03 -3.63
N MET A 314 5.53 -10.02 -3.97
CA MET A 314 5.53 -9.42 -5.30
C MET A 314 6.60 -10.07 -6.17
N SER A 315 6.27 -10.44 -7.40
CA SER A 315 7.23 -11.08 -8.29
C SER A 315 8.48 -10.23 -8.50
N ARG A 316 9.65 -10.85 -8.44
CA ARG A 316 10.96 -10.21 -8.58
C ARG A 316 11.61 -10.60 -9.90
N ASN A 317 12.45 -9.71 -10.44
CA ASN A 317 13.14 -9.87 -11.72
C ASN A 317 12.17 -10.11 -12.90
N LYS A 318 11.02 -9.43 -12.85
CA LYS A 318 9.92 -9.52 -13.82
C LYS A 318 9.66 -8.17 -14.49
N LYS A 319 10.72 -7.53 -14.97
CA LYS A 319 10.68 -6.22 -15.63
C LYS A 319 10.16 -5.11 -14.71
N ASN A 320 10.63 -5.08 -13.46
CA ASN A 320 10.23 -4.09 -12.47
C ASN A 320 8.69 -4.06 -12.30
N GLN A 321 8.13 -5.24 -12.03
CA GLN A 321 6.70 -5.48 -11.94
C GLN A 321 6.04 -4.51 -10.93
N CYS A 322 4.97 -3.83 -11.36
CA CYS A 322 4.28 -2.78 -10.59
C CYS A 322 5.21 -1.65 -10.10
N GLY A 323 6.38 -1.48 -10.71
CA GLY A 323 7.29 -0.38 -10.41
C GLY A 323 8.02 -0.47 -9.08
N ILE A 324 8.11 -1.65 -8.47
CA ILE A 324 8.67 -1.84 -7.11
C ILE A 324 10.08 -1.27 -6.89
N ALA A 325 10.90 -1.19 -7.94
CA ALA A 325 12.24 -0.59 -7.89
C ALA A 325 12.30 0.81 -8.53
N THR A 326 11.17 1.40 -8.95
CA THR A 326 11.12 2.72 -9.62
C THR A 326 11.40 3.85 -8.64
N MET A 327 10.78 3.83 -7.46
CA MET A 327 11.01 4.80 -6.40
C MET A 327 11.19 4.06 -5.08
N ALA A 328 12.45 3.72 -4.80
CA ALA A 328 12.85 3.02 -3.59
C ALA A 328 13.92 3.82 -2.85
N SER A 329 13.77 3.97 -1.54
CA SER A 329 14.69 4.75 -0.71
C SER A 329 14.72 4.25 0.73
N TYR A 330 15.76 4.62 1.47
CA TYR A 330 15.88 4.32 2.90
C TYR A 330 16.54 5.49 3.65
N PRO A 331 16.16 5.72 4.93
CA PRO A 331 16.74 6.77 5.76
C PRO A 331 18.08 6.34 6.37
N LEU A 332 18.84 7.30 6.88
CA LEU A 332 20.13 7.10 7.53
C LEU A 332 20.03 7.48 9.00
N VAL A 333 20.32 6.55 9.90
CA VAL A 333 20.28 6.78 11.36
C VAL A 333 21.66 7.01 11.94
#